data_AF-A0A358AGP1-F1
#
_entry.id   AF-A0A358AGP1-F1
#
_cell.length_a   1.000
_cell.length_b   1.000
_cell.length_c   1.000
_cell.angle_alpha   90.00
_cell.angle_beta   90.00
_cell.angle_gamma   90.00
#
_symmetry.space_group_name_H-M   'P 1'
#
loop_
_entity.id
_entity.type
_entity.pdbx_description
1 polymer ?
#
loop_
_entity_poly.entity_id
_entity_poly.type
_entity_poly.pdbx_seq_one_letter_code
_entity_poly.pdbx_strand_id
1 'polypeptide(L)'
;MRKKAFTLVEIMIALIIVSVVVSLSIVTFQKTIEANNDKICRQNLKVLQGAIEIYTIENNALPATLSRLTPEQIHLAYEKVIGKPKENRLAGYFNNLVGIKPLFADLGKYYGNDPKVLRCPADKTTAIGESSYTLNSVFEEKDDLENYSDIVLLSDTSLFHKKDIFSGETYRIGISPDGKYGTINQDGDTEGNISFINTNGPSHTSCTTQTECCPKPSDGSCWANCRNAGFKWNYSDHECKDDD
;
A
#
# COMPACT_ATOMS: atom_id res chain seq x y z
N MET A 1 -25.94 14.38 57.49
CA MET A 1 -25.02 13.64 56.60
C MET A 1 -23.73 14.45 56.42
N ARG A 2 -22.57 13.94 56.86
CA ARG A 2 -21.28 14.60 56.61
C ARG A 2 -20.83 14.27 55.19
N LYS A 3 -20.86 15.26 54.29
CA LYS A 3 -20.23 15.16 52.98
C LYS A 3 -18.71 15.15 53.19
N LYS A 4 -18.03 14.05 52.84
CA LYS A 4 -16.57 14.02 52.76
C LYS A 4 -16.19 14.84 51.53
N ALA A 5 -15.65 16.03 51.76
CA ALA A 5 -15.05 16.83 50.70
C ALA A 5 -13.62 16.33 50.47
N PHE A 6 -13.26 16.05 49.22
CA PHE A 6 -11.89 15.72 48.83
C PHE A 6 -10.95 16.84 49.27
N THR A 7 -9.81 16.48 49.85
CA THR A 7 -8.84 17.47 50.30
C THR A 7 -8.14 18.08 49.08
N LEU A 8 -7.76 19.36 49.17
CA LEU A 8 -7.03 20.04 48.10
C LEU A 8 -5.73 19.29 47.73
N VAL A 9 -5.04 18.76 48.76
CA VAL A 9 -3.80 18.00 48.62
C VAL A 9 -4.00 16.69 47.83
N GLU A 10 -5.12 16.00 48.05
CA GLU A 10 -5.43 14.75 47.34
C GLU A 10 -5.61 14.97 45.84
N ILE A 11 -6.26 16.09 45.46
CA ILE A 11 -6.37 16.48 44.05
C ILE A 11 -5.01 16.94 43.48
N MET A 12 -4.17 17.63 44.27
CA MET A 12 -2.83 18.01 43.79
C MET A 12 -1.96 16.79 43.46
N ILE A 13 -1.91 15.80 44.35
CA ILE A 13 -1.13 14.58 44.13
C ILE A 13 -1.70 13.80 42.93
N ALA A 14 -3.02 13.70 42.82
CA ALA A 14 -3.66 13.03 41.69
C ALA A 14 -3.28 13.68 40.34
N LEU A 15 -3.28 15.02 40.26
CA LEU A 15 -2.89 15.74 39.04
C LEU A 15 -1.40 15.54 38.70
N ILE A 16 -0.53 15.49 39.70
CA ILE A 16 0.90 15.19 39.50
C ILE A 16 1.05 13.79 38.90
N ILE A 17 0.39 12.78 39.47
CA ILE A 17 0.48 11.40 38.98
C ILE A 17 -0.07 11.28 37.55
N VAL A 18 -1.25 11.86 37.28
CA VAL A 18 -1.86 11.81 35.93
C VAL A 18 -0.99 12.51 34.90
N SER A 19 -0.36 13.64 35.21
CA SER A 19 0.51 14.34 34.26
C SER A 19 1.74 13.52 33.84
N VAL A 20 2.34 12.79 34.78
CA VAL A 20 3.46 11.88 34.48
C VAL A 20 3.00 10.73 33.59
N VAL A 21 1.86 10.10 33.89
CA VAL A 21 1.32 8.98 33.11
C VAL A 21 0.93 9.39 31.69
N VAL A 22 0.27 10.54 31.54
CA VAL A 22 -0.13 11.06 30.21
C VAL A 22 1.09 11.33 29.34
N SER A 23 2.17 11.88 29.92
CA SER A 23 3.40 12.18 29.18
C SER A 23 4.01 10.92 28.53
N LEU A 24 4.04 9.79 29.25
CA LEU A 24 4.52 8.51 28.72
C LEU A 24 3.54 7.86 27.72
N SER A 25 2.24 8.12 27.89
CA SER A 25 1.19 7.53 27.04
C SER A 25 1.20 8.09 25.61
N ILE A 26 1.57 9.36 25.42
CA ILE A 26 1.55 10.02 24.10
C ILE A 26 2.54 9.36 23.13
N VAL A 27 3.78 9.10 23.57
CA VAL A 27 4.85 8.57 22.69
C VAL A 27 4.56 7.14 22.21
N THR A 28 3.94 6.32 23.05
CA THR A 28 3.57 4.94 22.70
C THR A 28 2.37 4.89 21.77
N PHE A 29 1.43 5.83 21.92
CA PHE A 29 0.25 5.92 21.08
C PHE A 29 0.58 6.28 19.62
N GLN A 30 1.56 7.18 19.40
CA GLN A 30 1.97 7.58 18.05
C GLN A 30 2.49 6.39 17.21
N LYS A 31 3.37 5.55 17.77
CA LYS A 31 3.85 4.33 17.07
C LYS A 31 2.72 3.37 16.71
N THR A 32 1.71 3.28 17.58
CA THR A 32 0.53 2.42 17.34
C THR A 32 -0.33 2.95 16.21
N ILE A 33 -0.51 4.27 16.10
CA ILE A 33 -1.23 4.89 14.97
C ILE A 33 -0.50 4.62 13.66
N GLU A 34 0.81 4.84 13.60
CA GLU A 34 1.61 4.62 12.39
C GLU A 34 1.51 3.16 11.92
N ALA A 35 1.73 2.19 12.82
CA ALA A 35 1.57 0.78 12.49
C ALA A 35 0.15 0.40 12.05
N ASN A 36 -0.89 1.10 12.55
CA ASN A 36 -2.27 0.89 12.10
C ASN A 36 -2.50 1.50 10.72
N ASN A 37 -1.93 2.66 10.42
CA ASN A 37 -1.99 3.27 9.10
C ASN A 37 -1.35 2.35 8.06
N ASP A 38 -0.18 1.77 8.35
CA ASP A 38 0.52 0.84 7.46
C ASP A 38 -0.33 -0.40 7.17
N LYS A 39 -1.01 -0.94 8.19
CA LYS A 39 -1.93 -2.08 8.04
C LYS A 39 -3.11 -1.74 7.14
N ILE A 40 -3.71 -0.56 7.32
CA ILE A 40 -4.81 -0.10 6.47
C ILE A 40 -4.33 0.07 5.03
N CYS A 41 -3.14 0.65 4.80
CA CYS A 41 -2.62 0.82 3.45
C CYS A 41 -2.33 -0.54 2.77
N ARG A 42 -1.78 -1.51 3.49
CA ARG A 42 -1.60 -2.89 3.01
C ARG A 42 -2.92 -3.57 2.67
N GLN A 43 -3.94 -3.38 3.51
CA GLN A 43 -5.26 -3.93 3.28
C GLN A 43 -5.91 -3.32 2.04
N ASN A 44 -5.79 -2.01 1.85
CA ASN A 44 -6.26 -1.31 0.65
C ASN A 44 -5.56 -1.81 -0.62
N LEU A 45 -4.23 -2.00 -0.58
CA LEU A 45 -3.47 -2.60 -1.68
C LEU A 45 -4.01 -3.98 -2.07
N LYS A 46 -4.36 -4.80 -1.08
CA LYS A 46 -4.96 -6.13 -1.32
C LYS A 46 -6.36 -6.04 -1.94
N VAL A 47 -7.17 -5.06 -1.54
CA VAL A 47 -8.47 -4.80 -2.17
C VAL A 47 -8.30 -4.35 -3.62
N LEU A 48 -7.36 -3.43 -3.89
CA LEU A 48 -7.06 -2.99 -5.24
C LEU A 48 -6.54 -4.14 -6.13
N GLN A 49 -5.66 -4.99 -5.60
CA GLN A 49 -5.21 -6.19 -6.28
C GLN A 49 -6.39 -7.08 -6.68
N GLY A 50 -7.30 -7.37 -5.73
CA GLY A 50 -8.51 -8.15 -6.04
C GLY A 50 -9.41 -7.47 -7.06
N ALA A 51 -9.46 -6.13 -7.10
CA ALA A 51 -10.25 -5.41 -8.08
C ALA A 51 -9.63 -5.49 -9.48
N ILE A 52 -8.30 -5.46 -9.57
CA ILE A 52 -7.57 -5.71 -10.81
C ILE A 52 -7.82 -7.14 -11.29
N GLU A 53 -7.77 -8.14 -10.40
CA GLU A 53 -8.09 -9.54 -10.76
C GLU A 53 -9.50 -9.67 -11.36
N ILE A 54 -10.49 -8.97 -10.80
CA ILE A 54 -11.86 -8.98 -11.35
C ILE A 54 -11.90 -8.29 -12.71
N TYR A 55 -11.25 -7.13 -12.84
CA TYR A 55 -11.14 -6.41 -14.11
C TYR A 55 -10.50 -7.28 -15.21
N THR A 56 -9.42 -8.01 -14.88
CA THR A 56 -8.72 -8.86 -15.84
C THR A 56 -9.54 -10.07 -16.26
N ILE A 57 -10.39 -10.60 -15.38
CA ILE A 57 -11.36 -11.65 -15.72
C ILE A 57 -12.44 -11.11 -16.67
N GLU A 58 -12.95 -9.91 -16.43
CA GLU A 58 -14.03 -9.31 -17.23
C GLU A 58 -13.56 -8.84 -18.62
N ASN A 59 -12.41 -8.18 -18.68
CA ASN A 59 -11.92 -7.53 -19.90
C ASN A 59 -10.83 -8.33 -20.63
N ASN A 60 -10.39 -9.47 -20.07
CA ASN A 60 -9.25 -10.25 -20.56
C ASN A 60 -7.95 -9.44 -20.76
N ALA A 61 -7.82 -8.30 -20.08
CA ALA A 61 -6.69 -7.39 -20.18
C ALA A 61 -6.45 -6.71 -18.83
N LEU A 62 -5.21 -6.26 -18.57
CA LEU A 62 -4.92 -5.46 -17.39
C LEU A 62 -5.42 -4.01 -17.55
N PRO A 63 -5.82 -3.36 -16.44
CA PRO A 63 -6.18 -1.96 -16.48
C PRO A 63 -4.91 -1.11 -16.64
N ALA A 64 -4.81 -0.31 -17.70
CA ALA A 64 -3.67 0.60 -17.91
C ALA A 64 -3.49 1.64 -16.79
N THR A 65 -4.53 1.92 -16.00
CA THR A 65 -4.48 2.85 -14.87
C THR A 65 -5.55 2.48 -13.85
N LEU A 66 -5.31 2.78 -12.57
CA LEU A 66 -6.28 2.56 -11.49
C LEU A 66 -7.63 3.26 -11.72
N SER A 67 -7.65 4.37 -12.45
CA SER A 67 -8.89 5.09 -12.82
C SER A 67 -9.83 4.30 -13.74
N ARG A 68 -9.37 3.18 -14.33
CA ARG A 68 -10.19 2.29 -15.17
C ARG A 68 -11.02 1.31 -14.35
N LEU A 69 -10.72 1.15 -13.07
CA LEU A 69 -11.49 0.27 -12.18
C LEU A 69 -12.88 0.88 -11.93
N THR A 70 -13.91 0.07 -12.09
CA THR A 70 -15.27 0.47 -11.78
C THR A 70 -15.53 0.35 -10.27
N PRO A 71 -16.45 1.16 -9.71
CA PRO A 71 -16.84 1.03 -8.30
C PRO A 71 -17.37 -0.37 -7.95
N GLU A 72 -17.99 -1.06 -8.91
CA GLU A 72 -18.48 -2.43 -8.74
C GLU A 72 -17.35 -3.44 -8.54
N GLN A 73 -16.29 -3.37 -9.35
CA GLN A 73 -15.11 -4.23 -9.21
C GLN A 73 -14.43 -4.03 -7.85
N ILE A 74 -14.30 -2.77 -7.42
CA ILE A 74 -13.72 -2.44 -6.10
C ILE A 74 -14.58 -3.00 -4.97
N HIS A 75 -15.90 -2.92 -5.08
CA HIS A 75 -16.82 -3.46 -4.08
C HIS A 75 -16.70 -4.98 -3.96
N LEU A 76 -16.73 -5.70 -5.09
CA LEU A 76 -16.59 -7.16 -5.10
C LEU A 76 -15.23 -7.61 -4.52
N ALA A 77 -14.16 -6.89 -4.87
CA ALA A 77 -12.85 -7.14 -4.31
C ALA A 77 -12.79 -6.88 -2.80
N TYR A 78 -13.45 -5.82 -2.33
CA TYR A 78 -13.56 -5.50 -0.92
C TYR A 78 -14.21 -6.63 -0.13
N GLU A 79 -15.34 -7.15 -0.61
CA GLU A 79 -16.03 -8.28 0.00
C GLU A 79 -15.17 -9.55 0.01
N LYS A 80 -14.40 -9.80 -1.06
CA LYS A 80 -13.48 -10.94 -1.17
C LYS A 80 -12.36 -10.86 -0.12
N VAL A 81 -11.79 -9.67 0.10
CA VAL A 81 -10.60 -9.49 0.95
C VAL A 81 -10.95 -9.42 2.44
N ILE A 82 -12.02 -8.70 2.78
CA ILE A 82 -12.38 -8.43 4.19
C ILE A 82 -13.41 -9.45 4.70
N GLY A 83 -14.05 -10.16 3.78
CA GLY A 83 -15.13 -11.07 4.08
C GLY A 83 -16.43 -10.32 4.28
N LYS A 84 -17.53 -10.98 3.95
CA LYS A 84 -18.85 -10.49 4.31
C LYS A 84 -18.96 -10.51 5.84
N PRO A 85 -19.48 -9.44 6.48
CA PRO A 85 -19.85 -9.55 7.88
C PRO A 85 -20.80 -10.75 7.99
N LYS A 86 -20.47 -11.71 8.87
CA LYS A 86 -21.31 -12.89 9.08
C LYS A 86 -22.64 -12.38 9.65
N GLU A 87 -23.62 -12.21 8.77
CA GLU A 87 -24.96 -11.83 9.19
C GLU A 87 -25.44 -12.87 10.19
N ASN A 88 -25.80 -12.43 11.40
CA ASN A 88 -26.46 -13.33 12.33
C ASN A 88 -27.86 -13.65 11.77
N ARG A 89 -28.37 -14.87 12.00
CA ARG A 89 -29.67 -15.31 11.46
C ARG A 89 -30.81 -14.35 11.83
N LEU A 90 -30.67 -13.63 12.95
CA LEU A 90 -31.65 -12.68 13.45
C LEU A 90 -31.69 -11.38 12.61
N ALA A 91 -30.53 -10.86 12.22
CA ALA A 91 -30.41 -9.67 11.36
C ALA A 91 -30.90 -9.99 9.95
N GLY A 92 -30.55 -11.17 9.40
CA GLY A 92 -31.09 -11.62 8.11
C GLY A 92 -32.63 -11.76 8.13
N TYR A 93 -33.19 -12.21 9.26
CA TYR A 93 -34.65 -12.28 9.45
C TYR A 93 -35.29 -10.89 9.51
N PHE A 94 -34.73 -9.96 10.29
CA PHE A 94 -35.22 -8.58 10.39
C PHE A 94 -35.10 -7.81 9.06
N ASN A 95 -34.00 -7.97 8.33
CA ASN A 95 -33.78 -7.32 7.03
C ASN A 95 -34.86 -7.74 6.02
N ASN A 96 -35.16 -9.05 5.94
CA ASN A 96 -36.24 -9.57 5.09
C ASN A 96 -37.64 -9.14 5.55
N LEU A 97 -37.85 -8.95 6.86
CA LEU A 97 -39.16 -8.55 7.41
C LEU A 97 -39.49 -7.08 7.17
N VAL A 98 -38.48 -6.21 7.20
CA VAL A 98 -38.65 -4.75 7.07
C VAL A 98 -38.45 -4.30 5.61
N GLY A 99 -38.19 -5.23 4.68
CA GLY A 99 -37.90 -4.91 3.27
C GLY A 99 -36.60 -4.11 3.09
N ILE A 100 -35.78 -4.04 4.15
CA ILE A 100 -34.45 -3.47 4.11
C ILE A 100 -33.61 -4.54 3.42
N LYS A 101 -33.42 -4.39 2.11
CA LYS A 101 -32.37 -5.12 1.41
C LYS A 101 -31.11 -4.96 2.25
N PRO A 102 -30.37 -6.05 2.53
CA PRO A 102 -29.16 -5.99 3.31
C PRO A 102 -28.30 -4.81 2.88
N LEU A 103 -27.60 -4.24 3.87
CA LEU A 103 -26.93 -2.93 3.93
C LEU A 103 -25.83 -2.70 2.88
N PHE A 104 -25.93 -3.30 1.70
CA PHE A 104 -25.05 -3.13 0.56
C PHE A 104 -25.41 -1.89 -0.27
N ALA A 105 -26.65 -1.37 -0.15
CA ALA A 105 -27.12 -0.21 -0.90
C ALA A 105 -26.68 1.16 -0.32
N ASP A 106 -26.10 1.18 0.90
CA ASP A 106 -25.59 2.41 1.54
C ASP A 106 -24.05 2.36 1.72
N LEU A 107 -23.38 1.59 0.85
CA LEU A 107 -21.92 1.53 0.80
C LEU A 107 -21.28 2.77 0.17
N GLY A 108 -22.08 3.65 -0.46
CA GLY A 108 -21.61 4.97 -0.92
C GLY A 108 -21.07 5.86 0.21
N LYS A 109 -21.32 5.51 1.49
CA LYS A 109 -20.78 6.24 2.64
C LYS A 109 -19.36 5.81 3.05
N TYR A 110 -18.96 4.58 2.72
CA TYR A 110 -17.61 4.06 2.97
C TYR A 110 -16.76 3.99 1.69
N TYR A 111 -17.42 3.82 0.54
CA TYR A 111 -16.85 3.60 -0.78
C TYR A 111 -17.53 4.48 -1.83
N GLY A 112 -17.71 5.78 -1.55
CA GLY A 112 -18.48 6.73 -2.38
C GLY A 112 -18.19 6.71 -3.88
N ASN A 113 -19.05 7.34 -4.67
CA ASN A 113 -19.10 7.32 -6.15
C ASN A 113 -17.85 7.88 -6.90
N ASP A 114 -16.66 7.89 -6.31
CA ASP A 114 -15.41 8.29 -6.96
C ASP A 114 -14.46 7.08 -7.11
N PRO A 115 -13.71 6.95 -8.22
CA PRO A 115 -12.63 5.96 -8.35
C PRO A 115 -11.44 6.19 -7.39
N LYS A 116 -11.56 7.10 -6.41
CA LYS A 116 -10.55 7.57 -5.43
C LYS A 116 -10.72 6.98 -4.02
N VAL A 117 -11.53 5.94 -3.90
CA VAL A 117 -12.14 5.48 -2.64
C VAL A 117 -11.19 4.81 -1.65
N LEU A 118 -10.06 4.30 -2.10
CA LEU A 118 -9.04 3.76 -1.21
C LEU A 118 -7.92 4.78 -1.10
N ARG A 119 -7.88 5.48 0.03
CA ARG A 119 -6.80 6.40 0.38
C ARG A 119 -5.95 5.80 1.49
N CYS A 120 -4.64 5.88 1.35
CA CYS A 120 -3.72 5.46 2.42
C CYS A 120 -3.79 6.49 3.56
N PRO A 121 -4.09 6.12 4.82
CA PRO A 121 -4.13 7.08 5.93
C PRO A 121 -2.79 7.75 6.24
N ALA A 122 -1.67 7.17 5.78
CA ALA A 122 -0.36 7.78 5.87
C ALA A 122 -0.16 8.93 4.88
N ASP A 123 -0.96 9.01 3.81
CA ASP A 123 -0.93 10.10 2.84
C ASP A 123 -1.53 11.37 3.44
N LYS A 124 -0.63 12.30 3.81
CA LYS A 124 -0.97 13.61 4.35
C LYS A 124 -1.10 14.70 3.29
N THR A 125 -0.89 14.37 2.01
CA THR A 125 -1.03 15.37 0.95
C THR A 125 -2.49 15.83 0.92
N THR A 126 -2.75 17.11 0.72
CA THR A 126 -4.12 17.62 0.55
C THR A 126 -4.52 17.64 -0.92
N ALA A 127 -3.80 16.93 -1.79
CA ALA A 127 -4.01 16.92 -3.23
C ALA A 127 -5.40 16.35 -3.56
N ILE A 128 -6.29 17.26 -3.94
CA ILE A 128 -7.67 16.98 -4.31
C ILE A 128 -7.62 16.39 -5.73
N GLY A 129 -7.43 15.07 -5.89
CA GLY A 129 -7.44 14.50 -7.23
C GLY A 129 -6.64 13.22 -7.46
N GLU A 130 -5.56 13.02 -6.73
CA GLU A 130 -4.61 11.94 -7.01
C GLU A 130 -4.86 10.72 -6.12
N SER A 131 -4.75 9.51 -6.68
CA SER A 131 -4.82 8.28 -5.90
C SER A 131 -3.55 8.15 -5.07
N SER A 132 -3.67 7.75 -3.80
CA SER A 132 -2.49 7.46 -2.96
C SER A 132 -1.71 6.23 -3.45
N TYR A 133 -2.30 5.45 -4.36
CA TYR A 133 -1.75 4.24 -4.94
C TYR A 133 -1.48 4.43 -6.43
N THR A 134 -0.49 3.69 -6.94
CA THR A 134 -0.11 3.64 -8.35
C THR A 134 0.05 2.19 -8.79
N LEU A 135 -0.24 1.95 -10.07
CA LEU A 135 0.04 0.68 -10.75
C LEU A 135 1.41 0.78 -11.41
N ASN A 136 2.19 -0.29 -11.32
CA ASN A 136 3.47 -0.39 -12.02
C ASN A 136 3.23 -0.57 -13.52
N SER A 137 3.87 0.25 -14.35
CA SER A 137 3.72 0.23 -15.81
C SER A 137 4.34 -1.01 -16.48
N VAL A 138 5.12 -1.80 -15.75
CA VAL A 138 5.69 -3.07 -16.26
C VAL A 138 4.60 -4.10 -16.60
N PHE A 139 3.40 -3.97 -16.02
CA PHE A 139 2.29 -4.88 -16.24
C PHE A 139 1.35 -4.32 -17.31
N GLU A 140 1.59 -4.67 -18.57
CA GLU A 140 0.76 -4.26 -19.71
C GLU A 140 -0.15 -5.40 -20.19
N GLU A 141 0.34 -6.64 -20.11
CA GLU A 141 -0.36 -7.85 -20.55
C GLU A 141 -0.74 -8.76 -19.37
N LYS A 142 -1.73 -9.64 -19.59
CA LYS A 142 -2.21 -10.56 -18.55
C LYS A 142 -1.14 -11.58 -18.13
N ASP A 143 -0.35 -12.05 -19.10
CA ASP A 143 0.69 -13.06 -18.87
C ASP A 143 1.84 -12.50 -18.02
N ASP A 144 1.98 -11.17 -17.93
CA ASP A 144 2.97 -10.50 -17.06
C ASP A 144 2.74 -10.80 -15.58
N LEU A 145 1.49 -11.06 -15.16
CA LEU A 145 1.19 -11.39 -13.76
C LEU A 145 1.82 -12.73 -13.34
N GLU A 146 1.92 -13.68 -14.27
CA GLU A 146 2.52 -15.00 -14.02
C GLU A 146 4.04 -14.95 -14.20
N ASN A 147 4.53 -14.22 -15.20
CA ASN A 147 5.96 -14.07 -15.48
C ASN A 147 6.69 -13.22 -14.42
N TYR A 148 6.00 -12.26 -13.80
CA TYR A 148 6.58 -11.29 -12.86
C TYR A 148 5.92 -11.30 -11.48
N SER A 149 5.80 -12.49 -10.89
CA SER A 149 5.16 -12.72 -9.59
C SER A 149 5.85 -12.06 -8.39
N ASP A 150 7.16 -11.81 -8.49
CA ASP A 150 7.99 -11.18 -7.46
C ASP A 150 8.16 -9.65 -7.67
N ILE A 151 7.60 -9.07 -8.74
CA ILE A 151 7.68 -7.63 -9.00
C ILE A 151 6.48 -6.93 -8.34
N VAL A 152 6.70 -5.72 -7.82
CA VAL A 152 5.64 -4.90 -7.24
C VAL A 152 4.63 -4.50 -8.30
N LEU A 153 3.39 -4.96 -8.17
CA LEU A 153 2.25 -4.63 -9.01
C LEU A 153 1.66 -3.27 -8.63
N LEU A 154 1.36 -3.09 -7.34
CA LEU A 154 0.78 -1.87 -6.79
C LEU A 154 1.66 -1.32 -5.67
N SER A 155 1.80 -0.01 -5.62
CA SER A 155 2.54 0.67 -4.55
C SER A 155 1.89 1.99 -4.15
N ASP A 156 2.21 2.47 -2.96
CA ASP A 156 1.91 3.86 -2.58
C ASP A 156 2.74 4.84 -3.44
N THR A 157 2.14 5.98 -3.80
CA THR A 157 2.73 6.92 -4.77
C THR A 157 4.01 7.60 -4.28
N SER A 158 4.19 7.75 -2.97
CA SER A 158 5.36 8.41 -2.40
C SER A 158 5.71 7.81 -1.04
N LEU A 159 6.82 8.27 -0.47
CA LEU A 159 7.35 7.78 0.79
C LEU A 159 6.59 8.43 1.96
N PHE A 160 5.42 7.88 2.27
CA PHE A 160 4.52 8.40 3.29
C PHE A 160 4.79 7.84 4.70
N HIS A 161 5.40 6.67 4.78
CA HIS A 161 5.56 5.92 6.03
C HIS A 161 6.90 6.26 6.68
N LYS A 162 6.95 6.30 8.00
CA LYS A 162 8.16 6.63 8.77
C LYS A 162 8.73 5.39 9.43
N LYS A 163 10.05 5.23 9.41
CA LYS A 163 10.73 4.08 10.04
C LYS A 163 10.83 4.23 11.55
N ASP A 164 11.11 5.43 12.04
CA ASP A 164 11.02 5.77 13.46
C ASP A 164 10.58 7.23 13.63
N ILE A 165 10.20 7.59 14.86
CA ILE A 165 9.80 8.96 15.23
C ILE A 165 11.01 9.93 15.14
N PHE A 166 12.24 9.40 15.26
CA PHE A 166 13.47 10.19 15.34
C PHE A 166 14.33 10.15 14.07
N SER A 167 14.33 9.04 13.32
CA SER A 167 14.99 8.99 12.01
C SER A 167 14.01 9.54 10.98
N GLY A 168 14.37 10.63 10.30
CA GLY A 168 13.54 11.20 9.22
C GLY A 168 13.38 10.28 8.00
N GLU A 169 13.79 9.02 8.12
CA GLU A 169 13.73 7.98 7.10
C GLU A 169 12.28 7.64 6.81
N THR A 170 11.97 7.59 5.52
CA THR A 170 10.63 7.23 5.04
C THR A 170 10.71 6.09 4.03
N TYR A 171 9.59 5.38 3.92
CA TYR A 171 9.44 4.26 3.03
C TYR A 171 8.04 4.26 2.40
N ARG A 172 7.89 3.51 1.31
CA ARG A 172 6.60 3.23 0.67
C ARG A 172 6.33 1.72 0.70
N ILE A 173 5.06 1.34 0.69
CA ILE A 173 4.64 -0.06 0.72
C ILE A 173 4.17 -0.48 -0.68
N GLY A 174 4.44 -1.73 -1.06
CA GLY A 174 3.92 -2.33 -2.27
C GLY A 174 3.45 -3.77 -2.08
N ILE A 175 2.72 -4.27 -3.06
CA ILE A 175 2.22 -5.65 -3.16
C ILE A 175 2.53 -6.22 -4.55
N SER A 176 2.90 -7.50 -4.61
CA SER A 176 3.13 -8.23 -5.87
C SER A 176 1.89 -9.02 -6.30
N PRO A 177 1.83 -9.53 -7.55
CA PRO A 177 0.73 -10.39 -8.03
C PRO A 177 0.46 -11.61 -7.15
N ASP A 178 1.50 -12.17 -6.51
CA ASP A 178 1.40 -13.28 -5.54
C ASP A 178 0.77 -12.87 -4.19
N GLY A 179 0.54 -11.57 -3.96
CA GLY A 179 0.07 -11.05 -2.68
C GLY A 179 1.17 -10.93 -1.61
N LYS A 180 2.45 -11.00 -2.01
CA LYS A 180 3.60 -10.70 -1.12
C LYS A 180 3.71 -9.20 -0.95
N TYR A 181 4.13 -8.76 0.24
CA TYR A 181 4.37 -7.35 0.55
C TYR A 181 5.85 -7.04 0.63
N GLY A 182 6.20 -5.80 0.31
CA GLY A 182 7.54 -5.26 0.51
C GLY A 182 7.49 -3.76 0.72
N THR A 183 8.64 -3.22 1.07
CA THR A 183 8.85 -1.79 1.26
C THR A 183 10.12 -1.34 0.56
N ILE A 184 10.14 -0.09 0.12
CA ILE A 184 11.35 0.55 -0.40
C ILE A 184 11.56 1.87 0.32
N ASN A 185 12.78 2.05 0.79
CA ASN A 185 13.24 3.20 1.55
C ASN A 185 13.66 4.35 0.62
N GLN A 186 13.90 5.52 1.19
CA GLN A 186 14.48 6.68 0.47
C GLN A 186 15.79 6.35 -0.24
N ASP A 187 16.63 5.51 0.35
CA ASP A 187 17.96 5.16 -0.17
C ASP A 187 17.90 4.17 -1.35
N GLY A 188 16.70 3.74 -1.76
CA GLY A 188 16.49 2.72 -2.78
C GLY A 188 16.61 1.28 -2.25
N ASP A 189 16.98 1.12 -0.98
CA ASP A 189 17.02 -0.16 -0.30
C ASP A 189 15.61 -0.77 -0.23
N THR A 190 15.53 -2.02 -0.66
CA THR A 190 14.29 -2.80 -0.66
C THR A 190 14.29 -3.76 0.53
N GLU A 191 13.25 -3.68 1.35
CA GLU A 191 13.00 -4.62 2.44
C GLU A 191 11.78 -5.47 2.06
N GLY A 192 11.99 -6.75 1.77
CA GLY A 192 10.93 -7.70 1.42
C GLY A 192 11.33 -8.70 0.34
N ASN A 193 10.41 -9.61 0.02
CA ASN A 193 10.62 -10.65 -0.99
C ASN A 193 10.20 -10.20 -2.40
N ILE A 194 10.03 -8.90 -2.61
CA ILE A 194 9.50 -8.35 -3.87
C ILE A 194 10.40 -7.22 -4.37
N SER A 195 10.53 -7.09 -5.68
CA SER A 195 11.38 -6.09 -6.34
C SER A 195 10.59 -4.85 -6.73
N PHE A 196 11.08 -3.67 -6.36
CA PHE A 196 10.53 -2.38 -6.81
C PHE A 196 11.29 -1.92 -8.05
N ILE A 197 10.63 -1.87 -9.20
CA ILE A 197 11.21 -1.27 -10.40
C ILE A 197 10.97 0.24 -10.35
N ASN A 198 12.05 1.03 -10.43
CA ASN A 198 11.97 2.48 -10.49
C ASN A 198 11.79 2.92 -11.95
N THR A 199 10.56 3.31 -12.31
CA THR A 199 10.23 3.80 -13.66
C THR A 199 10.54 5.29 -13.87
N ASN A 200 11.17 5.96 -12.88
CA ASN A 200 11.69 7.33 -13.03
C ASN A 200 13.14 7.38 -13.56
N GLY A 201 13.74 6.23 -13.89
CA GLY A 201 14.76 6.18 -14.96
C GLY A 201 14.02 6.18 -16.31
N PRO A 202 14.62 6.70 -17.40
CA PRO A 202 13.90 6.89 -18.66
C PRO A 202 13.14 5.63 -19.03
N SER A 203 11.83 5.82 -19.22
CA SER A 203 10.86 4.90 -19.80
C SER A 203 11.50 3.87 -20.71
N HIS A 204 11.25 2.59 -20.46
CA HIS A 204 11.23 1.51 -21.45
C HIS A 204 11.88 1.86 -22.81
N THR A 205 13.20 1.95 -22.83
CA THR A 205 13.95 1.62 -24.03
C THR A 205 14.61 0.32 -23.69
N SER A 206 14.13 -0.75 -24.31
CA SER A 206 14.89 -1.97 -24.54
C SER A 206 16.31 -1.58 -24.96
N CYS A 207 17.22 -1.49 -23.99
CA CYS A 207 18.61 -1.21 -24.28
C CYS A 207 19.17 -2.50 -24.86
N THR A 208 19.54 -2.47 -26.14
CA THR A 208 20.02 -3.66 -26.86
C THR A 208 21.52 -3.83 -26.71
N THR A 209 22.21 -2.83 -26.16
CA THR A 209 23.65 -2.83 -25.97
C THR A 209 24.04 -2.43 -24.54
N GLN A 210 25.17 -2.95 -24.07
CA GLN A 210 25.75 -2.69 -22.74
C GLN A 210 25.90 -1.18 -22.46
N THR A 211 26.30 -0.41 -23.47
CA THR A 211 26.48 1.05 -23.41
C THR A 211 25.19 1.84 -23.27
N GLU A 212 24.05 1.32 -23.75
CA GLU A 212 22.74 1.93 -23.58
C GLU A 212 22.17 1.66 -22.17
N CYS A 213 22.37 0.44 -21.66
CA CYS A 213 21.94 0.06 -20.31
C CYS A 213 22.70 0.84 -19.23
N CYS A 214 24.01 1.04 -19.45
CA CYS A 214 24.95 1.66 -18.51
C CYS A 214 25.85 2.69 -19.23
N PRO A 215 25.47 3.98 -19.30
CA PRO A 215 26.32 5.01 -19.91
C PRO A 215 27.59 5.32 -19.08
N LYS A 216 27.68 4.83 -17.83
CA LYS A 216 28.87 4.88 -16.98
C LYS A 216 29.08 3.54 -16.26
N PRO A 217 30.16 2.80 -16.54
CA PRO A 217 30.41 1.48 -15.97
C PRO A 217 30.78 1.49 -14.47
N SER A 218 31.07 2.65 -13.87
CA SER A 218 31.48 2.73 -12.46
C SER A 218 30.33 2.91 -11.46
N ASP A 219 29.11 3.18 -11.94
CA ASP A 219 27.97 3.48 -11.07
C ASP A 219 27.22 2.17 -10.77
N GLY A 220 27.41 1.64 -9.55
CA GLY A 220 26.78 0.39 -9.06
C GLY A 220 25.25 0.39 -9.03
N SER A 221 24.61 1.49 -9.42
CA SER A 221 23.17 1.60 -9.62
C SER A 221 22.67 0.93 -10.91
N CYS A 222 23.57 0.51 -11.81
CA CYS A 222 23.17 -0.04 -13.12
C CYS A 222 22.72 -1.51 -13.12
N TRP A 223 22.96 -2.26 -12.04
CA TRP A 223 22.67 -3.69 -11.96
C TRP A 223 21.20 -4.06 -12.24
N ALA A 224 20.26 -3.17 -11.90
CA ALA A 224 18.83 -3.36 -12.13
C ALA A 224 18.46 -3.30 -13.62
N ASN A 225 19.05 -2.36 -14.37
CA ASN A 225 18.85 -2.23 -15.82
C ASN A 225 19.44 -3.45 -16.55
N CYS A 226 20.59 -3.92 -16.08
CA CYS A 226 21.28 -5.08 -16.61
C CYS A 226 20.42 -6.35 -16.60
N ARG A 227 19.85 -6.64 -15.43
CA ARG A 227 19.04 -7.84 -15.20
C ARG A 227 17.73 -7.78 -15.98
N ASN A 228 17.13 -6.59 -16.07
CA ASN A 228 15.89 -6.38 -16.80
C ASN A 228 16.07 -6.53 -18.32
N ALA A 229 17.29 -6.32 -18.84
CA ALA A 229 17.62 -6.51 -20.25
C ALA A 229 18.11 -7.94 -20.58
N GLY A 230 18.06 -8.88 -19.62
CA GLY A 230 18.43 -10.28 -19.84
C GLY A 230 19.93 -10.59 -19.74
N PHE A 231 20.76 -9.64 -19.28
CA PHE A 231 22.20 -9.82 -19.11
C PHE A 231 22.55 -10.22 -17.67
N LYS A 232 23.67 -10.93 -17.49
CA LYS A 232 24.24 -11.20 -16.15
C LYS A 232 25.13 -10.04 -15.71
N TRP A 233 24.92 -9.59 -14.47
CA TRP A 233 25.76 -8.55 -13.86
C TRP A 233 27.05 -9.15 -13.29
N ASN A 234 28.21 -8.67 -13.73
CA ASN A 234 29.50 -9.02 -13.15
C ASN A 234 29.87 -8.03 -12.02
N TYR A 235 29.87 -8.52 -10.79
CA TYR A 235 30.21 -7.72 -9.60
C TYR A 235 31.69 -7.30 -9.53
N SER A 236 32.60 -7.99 -10.21
CA SER A 236 34.02 -7.64 -10.21
C SER A 236 34.36 -6.50 -11.16
N ASP A 237 33.67 -6.45 -12.30
CA ASP A 237 33.96 -5.50 -13.39
C ASP A 237 32.94 -4.34 -13.45
N HIS A 238 31.85 -4.42 -12.67
CA HIS A 238 30.69 -3.51 -12.73
C HIS A 238 30.08 -3.38 -14.13
N GLU A 239 29.99 -4.52 -14.84
CA GLU A 239 29.57 -4.59 -16.23
C GLU A 239 28.51 -5.67 -16.48
N CYS A 240 27.63 -5.44 -17.46
CA CYS A 240 26.69 -6.44 -17.98
C CYS A 240 27.38 -7.35 -18.98
N LYS A 241 27.25 -8.66 -18.83
CA LYS A 241 27.74 -9.65 -19.79
C LYS A 241 26.60 -10.48 -20.34
N ASP A 242 26.74 -10.87 -21.60
CA ASP A 242 25.90 -11.88 -22.24
C ASP A 242 26.06 -13.23 -21.52
N ASP A 243 24.98 -14.02 -21.53
CA ASP A 243 25.02 -15.41 -21.09
C ASP A 243 25.71 -16.26 -22.18
N ASP A 244 27.01 -16.48 -22.04
CA ASP A 244 27.73 -17.57 -22.73
C ASP A 244 27.30 -18.96 -22.21
#